data_AF-A0A2S0QY48-F1
#
_entry.id   AF-A0A2S0QY48-F1
#
_cell.length_a   1.000
_cell.length_b   1.000
_cell.length_c   1.000
_cell.angle_alpha   90.00
_cell.angle_beta   90.00
_cell.angle_gamma   90.00
#
_symmetry.space_group_name_H-M   'P 1'
#
loop_
_entity.id
_entity.type
_entity.pdbx_description
1 polymer ?
#
loop_
_entity_poly.entity_id
_entity_poly.type
_entity_poly.pdbx_seq_one_letter_code
_entity_poly.pdbx_strand_id
1 'polypeptide(L)'
;MKTLVAGMVAVAVGALGGCASPTVFEGKYAQDDGWRKGTVVEIGPATSLKRPSFYDCRAEASDAEGDTPYVMVAFLRNGHPYARAAKLPADAQLQVGDKVYVNFKDCNAPIPKRNS
;
A
#
# COMPACT_ATOMS: atom_id res chain seq x y z
N MET A 1 -13.88 62.61 -32.34
CA MET A 1 -12.50 62.56 -31.80
C MET A 1 -12.38 61.27 -31.01
N LYS A 2 -11.82 60.21 -31.60
CA LYS A 2 -10.41 59.78 -31.49
C LYS A 2 -10.02 59.35 -30.06
N THR A 3 -9.98 58.02 -29.88
CA THR A 3 -8.92 57.19 -29.25
C THR A 3 -8.56 57.47 -27.78
N LEU A 4 -8.37 56.48 -26.90
CA LEU A 4 -7.40 55.38 -26.99
C LEU A 4 -7.79 54.20 -26.07
N VAL A 5 -7.60 52.99 -26.60
CA VAL A 5 -7.54 51.73 -25.87
C VAL A 5 -6.15 51.61 -25.21
N ALA A 6 -6.09 51.30 -23.92
CA ALA A 6 -4.92 50.73 -23.23
C ALA A 6 -5.44 50.11 -21.92
N GLY A 7 -5.76 48.82 -21.87
CA GLY A 7 -4.78 47.75 -21.91
C GLY A 7 -4.65 47.17 -20.49
N MET A 8 -5.72 46.56 -19.98
CA MET A 8 -5.66 45.77 -18.74
C MET A 8 -4.84 44.50 -19.03
N VAL A 9 -3.56 44.53 -18.68
CA VAL A 9 -2.75 43.31 -18.60
C VAL A 9 -3.20 42.56 -17.34
N ALA A 10 -4.18 41.67 -17.51
CA ALA A 10 -4.51 40.67 -16.51
C ALA A 10 -3.33 39.68 -16.45
N VAL A 11 -2.47 39.84 -15.44
CA VAL A 11 -1.47 38.83 -15.10
C VAL A 11 -2.22 37.63 -14.54
N ALA A 12 -2.57 36.68 -15.41
CA ALA A 12 -3.05 35.38 -15.01
C ALA A 12 -1.88 34.65 -14.34
N VAL A 13 -1.81 34.72 -13.01
CA VAL A 13 -0.87 33.94 -12.21
C VAL A 13 -1.29 32.48 -12.35
N GLY A 14 -0.65 31.77 -13.28
CA GLY A 14 -0.86 30.35 -13.50
C GLY A 14 -0.40 29.56 -12.28
N ALA A 15 -1.31 29.27 -11.36
CA ALA A 15 -1.11 28.26 -10.34
C ALA A 15 -1.21 26.87 -10.99
N LEU A 16 -0.19 26.49 -11.77
CA LEU A 16 0.05 25.10 -12.17
C LEU A 16 0.82 24.37 -11.04
N GLY A 17 0.38 24.55 -9.80
CA GLY A 17 0.75 23.70 -8.69
C GLY A 17 -0.34 22.65 -8.56
N GLY A 18 -0.24 21.55 -9.30
CA GLY A 18 -1.11 20.40 -9.05
C GLY A 18 -0.87 19.95 -7.63
N CYS A 19 -1.82 20.21 -6.72
CA CYS A 19 -1.81 19.61 -5.39
C CYS A 19 -1.85 18.10 -5.61
N ALA A 20 -0.70 17.44 -5.53
CA ALA A 20 -0.63 16.00 -5.40
C ALA A 20 -1.22 15.68 -4.02
N SER A 21 -2.55 15.58 -3.95
CA SER A 21 -3.21 15.23 -2.71
C SER A 21 -2.69 13.87 -2.27
N PRO A 22 -2.31 13.71 -0.99
CA PRO A 22 -1.84 12.44 -0.48
C PRO A 22 -2.91 11.38 -0.75
N THR A 23 -2.52 10.27 -1.36
CA THR A 23 -3.47 9.20 -1.69
C THR A 23 -3.85 8.48 -0.40
N VAL A 24 -5.09 8.62 0.04
CA VAL A 24 -5.62 7.94 1.23
C VAL A 24 -6.74 6.99 0.82
N PHE A 25 -6.53 5.69 1.00
CA PHE A 25 -7.57 4.70 0.68
C PHE A 25 -8.60 4.62 1.80
N GLU A 26 -9.89 4.63 1.41
CA GLU A 26 -11.02 4.60 2.35
C GLU A 26 -10.96 5.68 3.45
N GLY A 27 -10.25 6.79 3.21
CA GLY A 27 -10.08 7.88 4.18
C GLY A 27 -9.20 7.56 5.38
N LYS A 28 -8.57 6.37 5.46
CA LYS A 28 -7.77 5.94 6.63
C LYS A 28 -6.43 5.27 6.30
N TYR A 29 -6.25 4.70 5.11
CA TYR A 29 -5.03 3.99 4.74
C TYR A 29 -4.18 4.88 3.81
N ALA A 30 -3.39 5.78 4.40
CA ALA A 30 -2.57 6.72 3.64
C ALA A 30 -1.38 6.03 2.97
N GLN A 31 -1.17 6.31 1.69
CA GLN A 31 -0.05 5.78 0.92
C GLN A 31 1.30 6.26 1.47
N ASP A 32 1.37 7.49 1.99
CA ASP A 32 2.57 8.05 2.60
C ASP A 32 2.94 7.34 3.91
N ASP A 33 1.96 6.82 4.65
CA ASP A 33 2.15 6.00 5.85
C ASP A 33 2.52 4.55 5.53
N GLY A 34 2.69 4.22 4.24
CA GLY A 34 3.14 2.90 3.80
C GLY A 34 2.02 1.95 3.36
N TRP A 35 0.75 2.39 3.37
CA TRP A 35 -0.35 1.54 2.95
C TRP A 35 -0.38 1.32 1.44
N ARG A 36 -0.61 0.09 0.99
CA ARG A 36 -0.71 -0.29 -0.42
C ARG A 36 -1.90 -1.22 -0.63
N LYS A 37 -2.51 -1.11 -1.81
CA LYS A 37 -3.46 -2.11 -2.31
C LYS A 37 -2.68 -3.35 -2.72
N GLY A 38 -3.09 -4.51 -2.20
CA GLY A 38 -2.41 -5.78 -2.44
C GLY A 38 -3.37 -6.91 -2.77
N THR A 39 -2.80 -8.05 -3.13
CA THR A 39 -3.49 -9.33 -3.31
C THR A 39 -2.75 -10.40 -2.54
N VAL A 40 -3.47 -11.24 -1.81
CA VAL A 40 -2.90 -12.41 -1.16
C VAL A 40 -2.49 -13.43 -2.22
N VAL A 41 -1.22 -13.83 -2.21
CA VAL A 41 -0.64 -14.72 -3.23
C VAL A 41 -0.10 -16.03 -2.68
N GLU A 42 0.04 -16.14 -1.36
CA GLU A 42 0.51 -17.35 -0.67
C GLU A 42 0.11 -17.26 0.81
N ILE A 43 -0.23 -18.40 1.43
CA ILE A 43 -0.48 -18.51 2.87
C ILE A 43 0.19 -19.81 3.33
N GLY A 44 0.87 -19.77 4.47
CA GLY A 44 1.49 -20.94 5.09
C GLY A 44 2.50 -20.56 6.17
N PRO A 45 3.12 -21.53 6.84
CA PRO A 45 4.20 -21.29 7.78
C PRO A 45 5.31 -20.40 7.19
N ALA A 46 5.99 -19.61 8.04
CA ALA A 46 7.04 -18.67 7.61
C ALA A 46 8.08 -19.33 6.68
N THR A 47 8.50 -20.54 7.02
CA THR A 47 9.53 -21.33 6.32
C THR A 47 9.03 -21.97 5.03
N SER A 48 7.71 -22.15 4.86
CA SER A 48 7.15 -22.75 3.63
C SER A 48 6.90 -21.72 2.53
N LEU A 49 6.84 -20.43 2.86
CA LEU A 49 6.58 -19.36 1.88
C LEU A 49 7.77 -19.19 0.92
N LYS A 50 7.55 -19.52 -0.36
CA LYS A 50 8.60 -19.58 -1.38
C LYS A 50 8.89 -18.24 -2.04
N ARG A 51 7.91 -17.33 -2.09
CA ARG A 51 8.09 -16.04 -2.76
C ARG A 51 9.08 -15.16 -1.98
N PRO A 52 10.11 -14.58 -2.63
CA PRO A 52 10.98 -13.61 -1.98
C PRO A 52 10.17 -12.38 -1.56
N SER A 53 10.40 -11.91 -0.34
CA SER A 53 9.76 -10.72 0.19
C SER A 53 10.79 -9.60 0.33
N PHE A 54 10.56 -8.47 -0.35
CA PHE A 54 11.42 -7.30 -0.20
C PHE A 54 11.25 -6.65 1.17
N TYR A 55 10.03 -6.72 1.69
CA TYR A 55 9.68 -6.29 3.01
C TYR A 55 9.37 -7.56 3.79
N ASP A 56 10.38 -8.23 4.32
CA ASP A 56 10.17 -9.48 5.05
C ASP A 56 9.89 -9.22 6.53
N CYS A 57 8.85 -9.85 7.04
CA CYS A 57 8.39 -9.74 8.42
C CYS A 57 8.60 -11.06 9.19
N ARG A 58 9.22 -12.05 8.51
CA ARG A 58 9.56 -13.35 9.06
C ARG A 58 10.91 -13.35 9.77
N ALA A 59 11.67 -12.27 9.76
CA ALA A 59 12.98 -12.22 10.42
C ALA A 59 12.88 -12.48 11.94
N GLU A 60 11.77 -12.10 12.55
CA GLU A 60 11.44 -12.39 13.96
C GLU A 60 10.83 -13.79 14.17
N ALA A 61 10.60 -14.54 13.08
CA ALA A 61 10.06 -15.88 13.15
C ALA A 61 11.15 -16.85 13.61
N SER A 62 11.22 -17.06 14.92
CA SER A 62 11.99 -18.14 15.51
C SER A 62 11.39 -19.51 15.14
N ASP A 63 12.18 -20.58 15.24
CA ASP A 63 11.69 -21.96 15.09
C ASP A 63 10.50 -22.28 16.04
N ALA A 64 10.37 -21.53 17.14
CA ALA A 64 9.27 -21.64 18.09
C ALA A 64 7.95 -21.05 17.57
N GLU A 65 7.97 -20.17 16.56
CA GLU A 65 6.75 -19.72 15.88
C GLU A 65 6.17 -20.80 14.95
N GLY A 66 6.93 -21.86 14.64
CA GLY A 66 6.45 -23.12 14.07
C GLY A 66 5.41 -22.97 12.95
N ASP A 67 4.20 -23.47 13.21
CA ASP A 67 3.04 -23.49 12.31
C ASP A 67 2.26 -22.18 12.23
N THR A 68 2.74 -21.09 12.85
CA THR A 68 2.04 -19.82 12.80
C THR A 68 1.89 -19.38 11.34
N PRO A 69 0.66 -19.22 10.84
CA PRO A 69 0.48 -18.91 9.43
C PRO A 69 0.99 -17.50 9.15
N TYR A 70 1.70 -17.38 8.04
CA TYR A 70 2.05 -16.12 7.41
C TYR A 70 1.25 -15.99 6.12
N VAL A 71 1.07 -14.74 5.72
CA VAL A 71 0.49 -14.38 4.43
C VAL A 71 1.51 -13.62 3.61
N MET A 72 1.60 -13.96 2.33
CA MET A 72 2.34 -13.20 1.34
C MET A 72 1.37 -12.33 0.55
N VAL A 73 1.58 -11.01 0.59
CA VAL A 73 0.80 -10.03 -0.16
C VAL A 73 1.65 -9.43 -1.26
N ALA A 74 1.22 -9.59 -2.51
CA ALA A 74 1.81 -8.89 -3.65
C ALA A 74 1.15 -7.52 -3.84
N PHE A 75 1.95 -6.48 -4.08
CA PHE A 75 1.47 -5.11 -4.25
C PHE A 75 2.38 -4.31 -5.20
N LEU A 76 1.91 -3.15 -5.65
CA LEU A 76 2.70 -2.22 -6.43
C LEU A 76 3.14 -1.02 -5.60
N ARG A 77 4.39 -0.59 -5.78
CA ARG A 77 4.91 0.69 -5.26
C ARG A 77 5.57 1.43 -6.42
N ASN A 78 5.05 2.61 -6.73
CA ASN A 78 5.51 3.44 -7.85
C ASN A 78 5.55 2.65 -9.18
N GLY A 79 4.56 1.78 -9.42
CA GLY A 79 4.47 0.93 -10.61
C GLY A 79 5.29 -0.36 -10.57
N HIS A 80 6.20 -0.53 -9.61
CA HIS A 80 7.04 -1.73 -9.51
C HIS A 80 6.42 -2.80 -8.60
N PRO A 81 6.56 -4.09 -8.94
CA PRO A 81 6.03 -5.19 -8.13
C PRO A 81 6.89 -5.44 -6.89
N TYR A 82 6.21 -5.59 -5.76
CA TYR A 82 6.79 -5.97 -4.47
C TYR A 82 5.93 -7.04 -3.80
N ALA A 83 6.52 -7.69 -2.80
CA ALA A 83 5.84 -8.61 -1.92
C ALA A 83 6.16 -8.30 -0.47
N ARG A 84 5.18 -8.59 0.40
CA ARG A 84 5.23 -8.44 1.85
C ARG A 84 4.77 -9.75 2.48
N ALA A 85 5.67 -10.44 3.16
CA ALA A 85 5.31 -11.45 4.15
C ALA A 85 4.82 -10.74 5.41
N ALA A 86 3.73 -11.20 6.02
CA ALA A 86 3.23 -10.69 7.29
C ALA A 86 2.59 -11.82 8.09
N LYS A 87 2.62 -11.70 9.43
CA LYS A 87 1.96 -12.67 10.31
C LYS A 87 0.45 -12.63 10.04
N LEU A 88 -0.17 -13.80 9.87
CA LEU A 88 -1.62 -13.89 9.70
C LEU A 88 -2.27 -14.02 11.08
N PRO A 89 -3.08 -13.05 11.51
CA PRO A 89 -3.83 -13.18 12.76
C PRO A 89 -4.76 -14.40 12.73
N ALA A 90 -4.90 -15.12 13.84
CA ALA A 90 -5.69 -16.35 13.90
C ALA A 90 -7.18 -16.15 13.56
N ASP A 91 -7.70 -14.94 13.76
CA ASP A 91 -9.06 -14.51 13.44
C ASP A 91 -9.20 -14.01 11.99
N ALA A 92 -8.10 -13.78 11.28
CA ALA A 92 -8.11 -13.29 9.91
C ALA A 92 -8.48 -14.41 8.91
N GLN A 93 -9.72 -14.36 8.42
CA GLN A 93 -10.21 -15.27 7.37
C GLN A 93 -9.74 -14.82 5.97
N LEU A 94 -8.42 -14.84 5.73
CA LEU A 94 -7.84 -14.55 4.41
C LEU A 94 -7.66 -15.83 3.59
N GLN A 95 -7.81 -15.71 2.28
CA GLN A 95 -7.58 -16.75 1.29
C GLN A 95 -6.72 -16.21 0.15
N VAL A 96 -6.03 -17.11 -0.56
CA VAL A 96 -5.29 -16.75 -1.78
C VAL A 96 -6.26 -16.15 -2.79
N GLY A 97 -5.88 -14.99 -3.35
CA GLY A 97 -6.71 -14.20 -4.26
C GLY A 97 -7.44 -13.02 -3.60
N ASP A 98 -7.56 -12.99 -2.27
CA ASP A 98 -8.21 -11.88 -1.56
C ASP A 98 -7.51 -10.55 -1.85
N LYS A 99 -8.32 -9.52 -2.10
CA LYS A 99 -7.85 -8.14 -2.18
C LYS A 99 -7.76 -7.57 -0.77
N VAL A 100 -6.63 -6.95 -0.46
CA VAL A 100 -6.34 -6.45 0.89
C VAL A 100 -5.65 -5.09 0.83
N TYR A 101 -5.63 -4.40 1.97
CA TYR A 101 -4.62 -3.38 2.23
C TYR A 101 -3.47 -3.97 3.03
N VAL A 102 -2.25 -3.54 2.73
CA VAL A 102 -1.04 -3.96 3.44
C VAL A 102 -0.18 -2.75 3.74
N ASN A 103 0.42 -2.70 4.93
CA ASN A 103 1.44 -1.72 5.26
C ASN A 103 2.82 -2.37 5.10
N PHE A 104 3.69 -1.78 4.27
CA PHE A 104 5.04 -2.32 4.06
C PHE A 104 6.07 -1.82 5.10
N LYS A 105 5.73 -0.78 5.86
CA LYS A 105 6.58 -0.16 6.88
C LYS A 105 6.37 -0.78 8.27
N ASP A 106 5.14 -1.20 8.56
CA ASP A 106 4.76 -1.77 9.86
C ASP A 106 4.48 -3.27 9.74
N CYS A 107 5.16 -4.06 10.57
CA CYS A 107 5.00 -5.51 10.64
C CYS A 107 3.73 -5.97 11.37
N ASN A 108 3.21 -5.13 12.25
CA ASN A 108 2.07 -5.44 13.12
C ASN A 108 0.76 -4.80 12.63
N ALA A 109 0.82 -4.04 11.53
CA ALA A 109 -0.35 -3.44 10.93
C ALA A 109 -1.37 -4.50 10.50
N PRO A 110 -2.69 -4.24 10.67
CA PRO A 110 -3.72 -5.18 10.25
C PRO A 110 -3.74 -5.34 8.72
N ILE A 111 -4.31 -6.47 8.26
CA ILE A 111 -4.45 -6.81 6.84
C ILE A 111 -5.94 -6.89 6.48
N PRO A 112 -6.65 -5.75 6.42
CA PRO A 112 -8.08 -5.73 6.15
C PRO A 112 -8.39 -6.12 4.70
N LYS A 113 -9.46 -6.90 4.52
CA LYS A 113 -10.03 -7.17 3.18
C LYS A 113 -10.54 -5.88 2.55
N ARG A 114 -10.48 -5.85 1.22
CA ARG A 114 -10.90 -4.74 0.37
C ARG A 114 -11.87 -5.26 -0.69
N ASN A 115 -12.99 -4.58 -0.88
CA ASN A 115 -14.06 -5.05 -1.78
C ASN A 115 -13.75 -4.85 -3.29
N SER A 116 -12.75 -4.05 -3.66
CA SER A 116 -12.29 -3.86 -5.06
C SER A 116 -10.90 -3.24 -5.12
#